data_AF-A0A9X3AMY0-F1
#
_entry.id   AF-A0A9X3AMY0-F1
#
_cell.length_a   1.000
_cell.length_b   1.000
_cell.length_c   1.000
_cell.angle_alpha   90.00
_cell.angle_beta   90.00
_cell.angle_gamma   90.00
#
_symmetry.space_group_name_H-M   'P 1'
#
loop_
_entity.id
_entity.type
_entity.pdbx_description
1 polymer ?
#
loop_
_entity_poly.entity_id
_entity_poly.type
_entity_poly.pdbx_seq_one_letter_code
_entity_poly.pdbx_strand_id
1 'polypeptide(L)'
;MNEQANKILADLLQKASNGIDAAVSFSQAQIPDVVHQLLVWNFAVSIIFSLLGSALFVAAQYAVWRGIKYLRKQWEGDDIIDHPEVIPMVMAWFLTLSPLVWVDLVWLKIWLAPKLYLIEYASHLLK
;
A
#
# COMPACT_ATOMS: atom_id res chain seq x y z
N MET A 1 32.79 4.01 54.70
CA MET A 1 32.98 3.82 53.24
C MET A 1 31.96 2.85 52.63
N ASN A 2 31.50 1.81 53.32
CA ASN A 2 30.49 0.86 52.79
C ASN A 2 29.06 1.44 52.69
N GLU A 3 28.64 2.26 53.65
CA GLU A 3 27.30 2.86 53.64
C GLU A 3 27.07 3.83 52.47
N GLN A 4 28.08 4.62 52.11
CA GLN A 4 28.00 5.57 51.01
C GLN A 4 27.93 4.85 49.65
N ALA A 5 28.69 3.77 49.48
CA ALA A 5 28.62 2.92 48.29
C ALA A 5 27.25 2.23 48.18
N ASN A 6 26.72 1.67 49.28
CA ASN A 6 25.38 1.08 49.30
C ASN A 6 24.28 2.12 48.99
N LYS A 7 24.44 3.35 49.46
CA LYS A 7 23.50 4.45 49.17
C LYS A 7 23.53 4.88 47.70
N ILE A 8 24.71 4.92 47.08
CA ILE A 8 24.88 5.20 45.64
C ILE A 8 24.31 4.06 44.80
N LEU A 9 24.55 2.81 45.19
CA LEU A 9 23.97 1.63 44.52
C LEU A 9 22.44 1.65 44.60
N ALA A 10 21.88 1.95 45.76
CA ALA A 10 20.44 2.10 45.93
C ALA A 10 19.88 3.24 45.07
N ASP A 11 20.54 4.40 45.00
CA ASP A 11 20.11 5.54 44.18
C ASP A 11 20.22 5.26 42.67
N LEU A 12 21.25 4.52 42.23
CA LEU A 12 21.38 4.06 40.85
C LEU A 12 20.32 3.02 40.48
N LEU A 13 20.03 2.07 41.37
CA LEU A 13 18.94 1.11 41.18
C LEU A 13 17.57 1.80 41.14
N GLN A 14 17.34 2.81 42.00
CA GLN A 14 16.13 3.61 41.99
C GLN A 14 15.99 4.41 40.69
N LYS A 15 17.07 5.05 40.22
CA LYS A 15 17.07 5.77 38.93
C LYS A 15 16.91 4.84 37.75
N ALA A 16 17.49 3.64 37.79
CA ALA A 16 17.30 2.62 36.77
C ALA A 16 15.85 2.12 36.75
N SER A 17 15.26 1.83 37.91
CA SER A 17 13.84 1.44 38.02
C SER A 17 12.92 2.54 37.49
N ASN A 18 13.12 3.77 37.94
CA ASN A 18 12.33 4.92 37.48
C ASN A 18 12.52 5.17 35.97
N GLY A 19 13.73 4.93 35.45
CA GLY A 19 14.04 5.02 34.02
C GLY A 19 13.36 3.93 33.19
N ILE A 20 13.26 2.70 33.73
CA ILE A 20 12.51 1.60 33.11
C ILE A 20 11.02 1.93 33.09
N ASP A 21 10.46 2.40 34.21
CA ASP A 21 9.04 2.79 34.28
C ASP A 21 8.73 3.96 33.33
N ALA A 22 9.66 4.92 33.21
CA ALA A 22 9.56 6.02 32.25
C ALA A 22 9.63 5.53 30.80
N ALA A 23 10.51 4.57 30.47
CA ALA A 23 10.60 4.00 29.13
C ALA A 23 9.36 3.17 28.76
N VAL A 24 8.81 2.41 29.71
CA VAL A 24 7.58 1.64 29.52
C VAL A 24 6.38 2.56 29.32
N SER A 25 6.22 3.58 30.16
CA SER A 25 5.13 4.55 30.03
C SER A 25 5.24 5.38 28.74
N PHE A 26 6.46 5.75 28.32
CA PHE A 26 6.73 6.37 27.02
C PHE A 26 6.33 5.47 25.86
N SER A 27 6.75 4.20 25.88
CA SER A 27 6.41 3.21 24.86
C SER A 27 4.89 3.00 24.77
N GLN A 28 4.22 2.83 25.91
CA GLN A 28 2.76 2.70 25.98
C GLN A 28 2.03 3.94 25.44
N ALA A 29 2.59 5.13 25.63
CA ALA A 29 2.00 6.37 25.12
C ALA A 29 2.22 6.57 23.60
N GLN A 30 3.36 6.12 23.06
CA GLN A 30 3.73 6.35 21.65
C GLN A 30 3.35 5.22 20.71
N ILE A 31 3.30 3.96 21.16
CA ILE A 31 2.89 2.83 20.32
C ILE A 31 1.54 3.08 19.63
N PRO A 32 0.49 3.57 20.32
CA PRO A 32 -0.79 3.83 19.68
C PRO A 32 -0.70 4.85 18.54
N ASP A 33 0.10 5.91 18.72
CA ASP A 33 0.26 6.96 17.72
C ASP A 33 1.06 6.47 16.52
N VAL A 34 2.18 5.77 16.75
CA VAL A 34 3.00 5.19 15.67
C VAL A 34 2.20 4.17 14.86
N VAL A 35 1.38 3.34 15.51
CA VAL A 35 0.48 2.39 14.85
C VAL A 35 -0.57 3.11 14.00
N HIS A 36 -1.13 4.21 14.52
CA HIS A 36 -2.08 5.02 13.77
C HIS A 36 -1.40 5.68 12.55
N GLN A 37 -0.21 6.26 12.72
CA GLN A 37 0.57 6.83 11.62
C GLN A 37 0.89 5.79 10.55
N LEU A 38 1.28 4.57 10.96
CA LEU A 38 1.54 3.45 10.05
C LEU A 38 0.28 3.05 9.26
N LEU A 39 -0.87 2.95 9.93
CA LEU A 39 -2.15 2.64 9.28
C LEU A 39 -2.51 3.70 8.25
N VAL A 40 -2.42 4.98 8.62
CA VAL A 40 -2.73 6.11 7.72
C VAL A 40 -1.76 6.14 6.54
N TRP A 41 -0.47 5.90 6.76
CA TRP A 41 0.53 5.84 5.70
C TRP A 41 0.22 4.73 4.68
N ASN A 42 0.02 3.50 5.15
CA ASN A 42 -0.29 2.36 4.27
C ASN A 42 -1.64 2.55 3.56
N PHE A 43 -2.63 3.12 4.24
CA PHE A 43 -3.91 3.47 3.63
C PHE A 43 -3.74 4.50 2.50
N ALA A 44 -3.01 5.59 2.76
CA ALA A 44 -2.77 6.65 1.78
C ALA A 44 -2.00 6.15 0.56
N VAL A 45 -0.91 5.39 0.78
CA VAL A 45 -0.10 4.80 -0.29
C VAL A 45 -0.96 3.87 -1.15
N SER A 46 -1.71 2.96 -0.53
CA SER A 46 -2.58 2.02 -1.24
C SER A 46 -3.66 2.73 -2.06
N ILE A 47 -4.29 3.79 -1.54
CA ILE A 47 -5.25 4.61 -2.30
C ILE A 47 -4.58 5.28 -3.50
N ILE A 48 -3.40 5.88 -3.32
CA ILE A 48 -2.72 6.59 -4.41
C ILE A 48 -2.38 5.62 -5.54
N PHE A 49 -1.81 4.44 -5.22
CA PHE A 49 -1.52 3.42 -6.22
C PHE A 49 -2.78 2.86 -6.88
N SER A 50 -3.84 2.62 -6.11
CA SER A 50 -5.13 2.13 -6.63
C SER A 50 -5.78 3.15 -7.58
N LEU A 51 -5.77 4.44 -7.23
CA LEU A 51 -6.27 5.53 -8.07
C LEU A 51 -5.41 5.73 -9.33
N LEU A 52 -4.08 5.67 -9.20
CA LEU A 52 -3.18 5.86 -10.32
C LEU A 52 -3.25 4.69 -11.30
N GLY A 53 -3.27 3.45 -10.81
CA GLY A 53 -3.45 2.24 -11.61
C GLY A 53 -4.79 2.22 -12.35
N SER A 54 -5.88 2.57 -11.66
CA SER A 54 -7.20 2.66 -12.29
C SER A 54 -7.29 3.81 -13.31
N ALA A 55 -6.69 4.97 -13.04
CA ALA A 55 -6.63 6.07 -13.99
C ALA A 55 -5.85 5.70 -15.26
N LEU A 56 -4.68 5.05 -15.12
CA LEU A 56 -3.89 4.55 -16.24
C LEU A 56 -4.64 3.48 -17.02
N PHE A 57 -5.36 2.59 -16.34
CA PHE A 57 -6.21 1.59 -16.99
C PHE A 57 -7.29 2.25 -17.87
N VAL A 58 -8.03 3.23 -17.33
CA VAL A 58 -9.06 3.95 -18.09
C VAL A 58 -8.46 4.72 -19.27
N ALA A 59 -7.31 5.38 -19.07
CA ALA A 59 -6.61 6.10 -20.13
C ALA A 59 -6.13 5.17 -21.25
N ALA A 60 -5.59 4.00 -20.89
CA ALA A 60 -5.15 2.99 -21.85
C ALA A 60 -6.33 2.41 -22.64
N GLN A 61 -7.44 2.10 -21.98
CA GLN A 61 -8.68 1.65 -22.63
C GLN A 61 -9.25 2.72 -23.57
N TYR A 62 -9.23 3.98 -23.15
CA TYR A 62 -9.66 5.10 -23.98
C TYR A 62 -8.77 5.24 -25.24
N ALA A 63 -7.45 5.10 -25.10
CA ALA A 63 -6.51 5.14 -26.23
C ALA A 63 -6.76 4.00 -27.22
N VAL A 64 -6.94 2.76 -26.73
CA VAL A 64 -7.27 1.59 -27.58
C VAL A 64 -8.60 1.78 -28.29
N TRP A 65 -9.64 2.19 -27.56
CA TRP A 65 -10.96 2.46 -28.14
C TRP A 65 -10.90 3.53 -29.22
N ARG A 66 -10.16 4.61 -28.97
CA ARG A 66 -9.94 5.68 -29.94
C ARG A 66 -9.18 5.18 -31.17
N GLY A 67 -8.16 4.34 -30.99
CA GLY A 67 -7.43 3.67 -32.07
C GLY A 67 -8.33 2.78 -32.92
N ILE A 68 -9.15 1.93 -32.29
CA ILE A 68 -10.13 1.07 -32.97
C ILE A 68 -11.10 1.91 -33.80
N LYS A 69 -11.60 3.01 -33.23
CA LYS A 69 -12.53 3.90 -33.94
C LYS A 69 -11.89 4.57 -35.16
N TYR A 70 -10.61 4.92 -35.11
CA TYR A 70 -9.89 5.46 -36.27
C TYR A 70 -9.69 4.41 -37.36
N LEU A 71 -9.25 3.19 -37.01
CA LEU A 71 -9.05 2.12 -38.00
C LEU A 71 -10.38 1.65 -38.60
N ARG A 72 -11.44 1.52 -37.79
CA ARG A 72 -12.77 1.15 -38.29
C ARG A 72 -13.34 2.14 -39.30
N LYS A 73 -12.99 3.43 -39.18
CA LYS A 73 -13.39 4.45 -40.15
C LYS A 73 -12.66 4.30 -41.49
N GLN A 74 -11.48 3.68 -41.49
CA GLN A 74 -10.68 3.43 -42.69
C GLN A 74 -11.13 2.16 -43.43
N TRP A 75 -11.82 1.25 -42.74
CA TRP A 75 -12.33 -0.02 -43.28
C TRP A 75 -13.78 0.06 -43.81
N GLU A 76 -14.24 1.24 -44.25
CA GLU A 76 -15.61 1.38 -44.78
C GLU A 76 -15.84 0.48 -46.01
N GLY A 77 -16.50 -0.67 -45.81
CA GLY A 77 -16.98 -1.56 -46.86
C GLY A 77 -16.47 -3.01 -46.79
N ASP A 78 -15.44 -3.29 -45.98
CA ASP A 78 -14.86 -4.64 -45.81
C ASP A 78 -15.22 -5.26 -44.45
N ASP A 79 -15.27 -6.59 -44.40
CA ASP A 79 -15.53 -7.33 -43.17
C ASP A 79 -14.35 -7.23 -42.20
N ILE A 80 -14.65 -7.00 -40.93
CA ILE A 80 -13.67 -6.72 -39.86
C ILE A 80 -12.65 -7.87 -39.72
N ILE A 81 -13.05 -9.10 -40.08
CA ILE A 81 -12.25 -10.32 -39.94
C ILE A 81 -11.15 -10.43 -41.03
N ASP A 82 -11.33 -9.74 -42.16
CA ASP A 82 -10.42 -9.81 -43.30
C ASP A 82 -9.16 -8.93 -43.13
N HIS A 83 -9.15 -8.10 -42.08
CA HIS A 83 -8.05 -7.19 -41.77
C HIS A 83 -7.06 -7.79 -40.77
N PRO A 84 -5.82 -8.11 -41.18
CA PRO A 84 -4.81 -8.70 -40.29
C PRO A 84 -4.43 -7.79 -39.11
N GLU A 85 -4.73 -6.49 -39.16
CA GLU A 85 -4.46 -5.53 -38.08
C GLU A 85 -5.38 -5.71 -36.86
N VAL A 86 -6.47 -6.50 -36.96
CA VAL A 86 -7.32 -6.82 -35.80
C VAL A 86 -6.55 -7.65 -34.77
N ILE A 87 -5.67 -8.55 -35.21
CA ILE A 87 -4.87 -9.42 -34.34
C ILE A 87 -3.98 -8.61 -33.39
N PRO A 88 -3.11 -7.68 -33.85
CA PRO A 88 -2.33 -6.83 -32.95
C PRO A 88 -3.20 -5.90 -32.11
N MET A 89 -4.40 -5.53 -32.56
CA MET A 89 -5.32 -4.68 -31.81
C MET A 89 -5.91 -5.40 -30.59
N VAL A 90 -6.33 -6.65 -30.75
CA VAL A 90 -6.79 -7.50 -29.66
C VAL A 90 -5.64 -7.79 -28.69
N MET A 91 -4.43 -8.07 -29.20
CA MET A 91 -3.24 -8.23 -28.34
C MET A 91 -2.92 -6.96 -27.54
N ALA A 92 -2.97 -5.79 -28.17
CA ALA A 92 -2.78 -4.50 -27.50
C ALA A 92 -3.85 -4.26 -26.43
N TRP A 93 -5.10 -4.63 -26.68
CA TRP A 93 -6.17 -4.56 -25.68
C TRP A 93 -5.88 -5.44 -24.46
N PHE A 94 -5.44 -6.69 -24.66
CA PHE A 94 -5.03 -7.55 -23.55
C PHE A 94 -3.85 -6.98 -22.76
N LEU A 95 -2.88 -6.34 -23.43
CA LEU A 95 -1.76 -5.66 -22.77
C LEU A 95 -2.20 -4.51 -21.86
N THR A 96 -3.31 -3.83 -22.18
CA THR A 96 -3.88 -2.77 -21.32
C THR A 96 -4.47 -3.28 -20.01
N LEU A 97 -4.58 -4.61 -19.79
CA LEU A 97 -4.97 -5.17 -18.50
C LEU A 97 -3.82 -5.15 -17.48
N SER A 98 -2.57 -5.03 -17.93
CA SER A 98 -1.38 -5.02 -17.05
C SER A 98 -1.38 -3.98 -15.91
N PRO A 99 -1.94 -2.75 -16.04
CA PRO A 99 -2.01 -1.79 -14.96
C PRO A 99 -2.94 -2.22 -13.81
N LEU A 100 -3.84 -3.19 -14.03
CA LEU A 100 -4.71 -3.72 -12.97
C LEU A 100 -3.91 -4.43 -11.87
N VAL A 101 -2.71 -4.93 -12.18
CA VAL A 101 -1.82 -5.55 -11.19
C VAL A 101 -1.35 -4.54 -10.13
N TRP A 102 -1.37 -3.24 -10.46
CA TRP A 102 -0.97 -2.17 -9.55
C TRP A 102 -2.12 -1.70 -8.65
N VAL A 103 -3.34 -2.19 -8.87
CA VAL A 103 -4.52 -1.86 -8.06
C VAL A 103 -4.47 -2.68 -6.79
N ASP A 104 -4.27 -1.99 -5.66
CA ASP A 104 -4.27 -2.59 -4.34
C ASP A 104 -5.61 -2.33 -3.61
N LEU A 105 -6.00 -3.28 -2.76
CA LEU A 105 -7.18 -3.28 -1.90
C LEU A 105 -6.82 -3.17 -0.40
N VAL A 106 -5.54 -3.00 -0.07
CA VAL A 106 -5.08 -2.78 1.32
C VAL A 106 -5.80 -1.61 1.98
N TRP A 107 -6.08 -0.53 1.25
CA TRP A 107 -6.87 0.57 1.80
C TRP A 107 -8.25 0.12 2.28
N LEU A 108 -8.94 -0.74 1.51
CA LEU A 108 -10.26 -1.27 1.87
C LEU A 108 -10.16 -2.19 3.09
N LYS A 109 -9.08 -2.96 3.17
CA LYS A 109 -8.78 -3.83 4.32
C LYS A 109 -8.54 -3.03 5.61
N ILE A 110 -7.78 -1.95 5.51
CA ILE A 110 -7.51 -1.03 6.63
C ILE A 110 -8.81 -0.34 7.07
N TRP A 111 -9.68 0.04 6.13
CA TRP A 111 -10.96 0.67 6.44
C TRP A 111 -11.93 -0.29 7.16
N LEU A 112 -12.03 -1.54 6.70
CA LEU A 112 -12.96 -2.53 7.25
C LEU A 112 -12.46 -3.14 8.57
N ALA A 113 -11.17 -3.46 8.66
CA ALA A 113 -10.59 -4.22 9.77
C ALA A 113 -9.13 -3.79 10.07
N PRO A 114 -8.91 -2.60 10.64
CA PRO A 114 -7.56 -2.06 10.86
C PRO A 114 -6.73 -2.91 11.84
N LYS A 115 -7.37 -3.52 12.86
CA LYS A 115 -6.68 -4.39 13.82
C LYS A 115 -6.17 -5.68 13.18
N LEU A 116 -6.94 -6.27 12.27
CA LEU A 116 -6.55 -7.48 11.55
C LEU A 116 -5.38 -7.21 10.61
N TYR A 117 -5.42 -6.07 9.92
CA TYR A 117 -4.32 -5.61 9.08
C TYR A 117 -3.00 -5.49 9.85
N LEU A 118 -3.01 -4.93 11.06
CA LEU A 118 -1.81 -4.83 11.90
C LEU A 118 -1.21 -6.18 12.28
N ILE A 119 -2.04 -7.17 12.59
CA ILE A 119 -1.57 -8.53 12.94
C ILE A 119 -0.88 -9.17 11.74
N GLU A 120 -1.47 -9.07 10.55
CA GLU A 120 -0.86 -9.58 9.33
C GLU A 120 0.42 -8.83 8.97
N TYR A 121 0.42 -7.51 9.08
CA TYR A 121 1.60 -6.67 8.84
C TYR A 121 2.75 -7.07 9.78
N ALA A 122 2.46 -7.25 11.07
CA ALA A 122 3.44 -7.74 12.04
C ALA A 122 3.95 -9.14 11.67
N SER A 123 3.06 -10.03 11.20
CA SER A 123 3.46 -11.38 10.76
C SER A 123 4.35 -11.36 9.52
N HIS A 124 4.16 -10.40 8.61
CA HIS A 124 5.00 -10.22 7.43
C HIS A 124 6.37 -9.62 7.81
N LEU A 125 6.42 -8.73 8.81
CA LEU A 125 7.67 -8.13 9.27
C LEU A 125 8.58 -9.13 10.02
N LEU A 126 7.99 -10.14 10.64
CA LEU A 126 8.70 -11.17 11.41
C LEU A 126 9.20 -12.36 10.57
N LYS A 127 8.83 -12.42 9.28
CA LYS A 127 9.32 -13.41 8.32
C LYS A 127 10.60 -12.93 7.65
#